data_AF-A0A3D0NGC8-F1
#
_entry.id   AF-A0A3D0NGC8-F1
#
_cell.length_a   1.000
_cell.length_b   1.000
_cell.length_c   1.000
_cell.angle_alpha   90.00
_cell.angle_beta   90.00
_cell.angle_gamma   90.00
#
_symmetry.space_group_name_H-M   'P 1'
#
loop_
_entity.id
_entity.type
_entity.pdbx_description
1 polymer ?
#
loop_
_entity_poly.entity_id
_entity_poly.type
_entity_poly.pdbx_seq_one_letter_code
_entity_poly.pdbx_strand_id
1 'polypeptide(L)' 'EQPLAGVSGATIAGHIGVPVHYVPDFSAVAARVASVARPGDVVVTMGAGDVTLLGPEIIAALRANADRGSAGD' A
#
# COMPACT_ATOMS: atom_id res chain seq x y z
N GLU A 1 10.85 -1.19 -20.06
CA GLU A 1 10.86 -2.64 -19.87
C GLU A 1 9.70 -3.26 -20.66
N GLN A 2 9.91 -4.42 -21.28
CA GLN A 2 8.82 -5.16 -21.93
C GLN A 2 8.24 -6.17 -20.92
N PRO A 3 6.91 -6.21 -20.72
CA PRO A 3 6.31 -7.19 -19.81
C PRO A 3 6.59 -8.63 -20.27
N LEU A 4 7.04 -9.48 -19.36
CA LEU A 4 7.18 -10.92 -19.59
C LEU A 4 5.83 -11.60 -19.38
N ALA A 5 5.44 -12.48 -20.31
CA ALA A 5 4.19 -13.21 -20.22
C ALA A 5 4.13 -14.04 -18.92
N GLY A 6 3.04 -13.89 -18.17
CA GLY A 6 2.84 -14.59 -16.89
C GLY A 6 3.57 -13.98 -15.68
N VAL A 7 4.40 -12.95 -15.86
CA VAL A 7 5.09 -12.27 -14.75
C VAL A 7 4.34 -11.00 -14.38
N SER A 8 3.76 -10.99 -13.17
CA SER A 8 3.00 -9.85 -12.64
C SER A 8 3.05 -9.82 -11.11
N GLY A 9 2.59 -8.72 -10.50
CA GLY A 9 2.40 -8.65 -9.05
C GLY A 9 1.43 -9.72 -8.52
N ALA A 10 0.40 -10.09 -9.30
CA ALA A 10 -0.52 -11.18 -8.94
C ALA A 10 0.20 -12.53 -8.88
N THR A 11 1.10 -12.79 -9.85
CA THR A 11 1.91 -14.01 -9.87
C THR A 11 2.81 -14.09 -8.64
N ILE A 12 3.46 -12.98 -8.26
CA ILE A 12 4.29 -12.91 -7.05
C ILE A 12 3.45 -13.20 -5.81
N ALA A 13 2.31 -12.52 -5.65
CA ALA A 13 1.42 -12.72 -4.50
C ALA A 13 0.96 -14.18 -4.36
N GLY A 14 0.72 -14.87 -5.47
CA GLY A 14 0.34 -16.29 -5.47
C GLY A 14 1.42 -17.25 -4.93
N HIS A 15 2.68 -16.83 -4.86
CA HIS A 15 3.79 -17.62 -4.31
C HIS A 15 4.13 -17.28 -2.85
N ILE A 16 3.48 -16.27 -2.26
CA ILE A 16 3.74 -15.87 -0.87
C ILE A 16 2.94 -16.76 0.09
N GLY A 17 3.63 -17.47 0.99
CA GLY A 17 3.01 -18.37 1.98
C GLY A 17 2.58 -17.72 3.29
N VAL A 18 2.73 -16.39 3.41
CA VAL A 18 2.33 -15.58 4.55
C VAL A 18 1.22 -14.60 4.14
N PRO A 19 0.50 -13.95 5.07
CA PRO A 19 -0.54 -12.99 4.71
C PRO A 19 -0.02 -11.90 3.77
N VAL A 20 -0.65 -11.78 2.60
CA VAL A 20 -0.31 -10.82 1.55
C VAL A 20 -1.59 -10.24 0.96
N HIS A 21 -1.54 -8.97 0.55
CA HIS A 21 -2.63 -8.33 -0.18
C HIS A 21 -2.08 -7.82 -1.53
N TYR A 22 -2.59 -8.39 -2.62
CA TYR A 22 -2.36 -7.83 -3.95
C TYR A 22 -3.38 -6.72 -4.21
N VAL A 23 -2.88 -5.54 -4.58
CA VAL A 23 -3.70 -4.38 -4.95
C VAL A 23 -3.37 -4.03 -6.40
N PRO A 24 -4.23 -4.34 -7.38
CA PRO A 24 -3.94 -4.09 -8.79
C PRO A 24 -4.05 -2.61 -9.18
N ASP A 25 -4.87 -1.84 -8.45
CA ASP A 25 -5.02 -0.41 -8.62
C ASP A 25 -4.03 0.34 -7.72
N PHE A 26 -3.04 0.97 -8.36
CA PHE A 26 -2.00 1.72 -7.65
C PHE A 26 -2.57 2.85 -6.79
N SER A 27 -3.63 3.52 -7.26
CA SER A 27 -4.26 4.64 -6.54
C SER A 27 -4.97 4.21 -5.26
N ALA A 28 -5.34 2.93 -5.15
CA ALA A 28 -5.97 2.36 -3.97
C ALA A 28 -4.96 1.95 -2.87
N VAL A 29 -3.66 1.92 -3.17
CA VAL A 29 -2.62 1.40 -2.25
C VAL A 29 -2.53 2.23 -0.98
N ALA A 30 -2.51 3.56 -1.10
CA ALA A 30 -2.38 4.46 0.06
C ALA A 30 -3.53 4.28 1.07
N ALA A 31 -4.77 4.21 0.56
CA ALA A 31 -5.94 3.96 1.40
C ALA A 31 -5.88 2.56 2.05
N ARG A 32 -5.40 1.55 1.32
CA ARG A 32 -5.25 0.20 1.87
C ARG A 32 -4.23 0.18 3.01
N VAL A 33 -3.06 0.79 2.83
CA VAL A 33 -2.04 0.90 3.88
C VAL A 33 -2.60 1.61 5.11
N ALA A 34 -3.26 2.76 4.92
CA ALA A 34 -3.84 3.52 6.02
C ALA A 34 -4.95 2.75 6.78
N SER A 35 -5.64 1.81 6.12
CA SER A 35 -6.67 0.97 6.76
C SER A 35 -6.13 -0.11 7.70
N VAL A 36 -4.84 -0.49 7.55
CA VAL A 36 -4.22 -1.56 8.34
C VAL A 36 -3.17 -1.05 9.33
N ALA A 37 -2.58 0.11 9.05
CA ALA A 37 -1.57 0.72 9.90
C ALA A 37 -2.13 1.16 11.26
N ARG A 38 -1.30 1.01 12.29
CA ARG A 38 -1.59 1.37 13.69
C ARG A 38 -0.50 2.28 14.25
N PRO A 39 -0.79 3.03 15.34
CA PRO A 39 0.25 3.78 16.05
C PRO A 39 1.42 2.86 16.45
N GLY A 40 2.64 3.26 16.09
CA GLY A 40 3.87 2.48 16.32
C GLY A 40 4.34 1.62 15.15
N ASP A 41 3.54 1.45 14.09
CA ASP A 41 3.95 0.72 12.90
C ASP A 41 4.99 1.48 12.07
N VAL A 42 5.85 0.75 11.36
CA VAL A 42 6.77 1.28 10.35
C VAL A 42 6.33 0.80 8.97
N VAL A 43 6.08 1.73 8.06
CA VAL A 43 5.73 1.43 6.67
C VAL A 43 6.95 1.60 5.78
N VAL A 44 7.30 0.58 5.01
CA VAL A 44 8.39 0.60 4.03
C VAL A 44 7.82 0.42 2.63
N THR A 45 8.01 1.42 1.78
CA THR A 45 7.75 1.32 0.34
C THR A 45 9.00 0.81 -0.36
N MET A 46 8.91 -0.29 -1.10
CA MET A 46 10.06 -0.91 -1.76
C MET A 46 9.78 -1.16 -3.24
N GLY A 47 10.75 -0.83 -4.09
CA GLY A 47 10.70 -1.02 -5.54
C GLY A 47 11.52 0.06 -6.25
N ALA A 48 11.48 0.03 -7.58
CA ALA A 48 12.03 1.09 -8.43
C ALA A 48 10.89 1.79 -9.18
N GLY A 49 11.09 3.07 -9.54
CA GLY A 49 10.11 3.86 -10.31
C GLY A 49 9.04 4.55 -9.44
N ASP A 50 7.78 4.39 -9.84
CA ASP A 50 6.63 5.15 -9.32
C ASP A 50 6.31 4.87 -7.85
N VAL A 51 6.91 3.86 -7.25
CA VAL A 51 6.73 3.52 -5.82
C VAL A 51 7.06 4.70 -4.89
N THR A 52 7.93 5.61 -5.33
CA THR A 52 8.29 6.82 -4.57
C THR A 52 7.12 7.80 -4.42
N LEU A 53 6.14 7.74 -5.31
CA LEU A 53 4.92 8.55 -5.25
C LEU A 53 3.99 8.14 -4.09
N LEU A 54 4.07 6.89 -3.63
CA LEU A 54 3.22 6.38 -2.56
C LEU A 54 3.52 7.01 -1.20
N GLY A 55 4.76 7.45 -0.95
CA GLY A 55 5.16 7.99 0.35
C GLY A 55 4.26 9.16 0.80
N PRO A 56 4.19 10.25 0.02
CA PRO A 56 3.30 11.36 0.32
C PRO A 56 1.80 10.97 0.39
N GLU A 57 1.33 10.08 -0.50
CA GLU A 57 -0.07 9.65 -0.52
C GLU A 57 -0.47 8.85 0.73
N ILE A 58 0.41 7.95 1.19
CA ILE A 58 0.21 7.18 2.43
C ILE A 58 0.13 8.13 3.62
N ILE A 59 1.02 9.12 3.72
CA ILE A 59 0.98 10.11 4.81
C ILE A 59 -0.32 10.91 4.79
N ALA A 60 -0.79 11.34 3.61
CA ALA A 60 -2.07 12.05 3.48
C ALA A 60 -3.25 11.18 3.92
N ALA A 61 -3.29 9.90 3.50
CA ALA A 61 -4.35 8.96 3.88
C ALA A 61 -4.36 8.67 5.39
N LEU A 62 -3.20 8.52 6.02
CA LEU A 62 -3.07 8.31 7.47
C LEU A 62 -3.59 9.51 8.26
N ARG A 63 -3.27 10.74 7.84
CA ARG A 63 -3.78 11.97 8.48
C ARG A 63 -5.31 12.03 8.40
N ALA A 64 -5.88 11.80 7.21
CA ALA A 64 -7.32 11.79 7.03
C ALA A 64 -8.03 10.72 7.88
N ASN A 65 -7.39 9.57 8.14
CA ASN A 65 -7.92 8.55 9.06
C ASN A 65 -7.87 9.02 10.52
N ALA A 66 -6.76 9.64 10.94
CA ALA A 66 -6.61 10.17 12.30
C ALA A 66 -7.67 11.25 12.60
N ASP A 67 -7.88 12.17 11.65
CA ASP A 67 -8.87 13.25 11.78
C ASP A 67 -10.29 12.68 11.96
N ARG A 68 -10.64 11.63 11.19
CA ARG A 68 -11.92 10.91 11.35
C ARG A 68 -12.07 10.23 12.71
N GLY A 69 -10.99 9.66 13.23
CA GLY A 69 -10.99 9.05 14.57
C GLY A 69 -11.27 10.08 15.66
N SER A 70 -10.69 11.28 15.55
CA SER A 70 -10.88 12.36 16.54
C SER A 70 -12.26 13.06 16.47
N ALA A 71 -12.96 12.98 15.34
CA ALA A 71 -14.28 13.59 15.19
C ALA A 71 -15.44 12.68 15.64
N GLY A 72 -15.15 11.40 15.88
CA GLY A 72 -16.12 10.40 16.34
C GLY A 72 -16.04 10.05 17.83
N ASP A 73 -15.10 10.65 18.57
CA ASP A 73 -14.93 10.54 20.03
C ASP A 73 -15.60 11.71 20.77
#